data_AF-A0A7K3YE66-F1
#
_entry.id   AF-A0A7K3YE66-F1
#
_cell.length_a   1.000
_cell.length_b   1.000
_cell.length_c   1.000
_cell.angle_alpha   90.00
_cell.angle_beta   90.00
_cell.angle_gamma   90.00
#
_symmetry.space_group_name_H-M   'P 1'
#
loop_
_entity.id
_entity.type
_entity.pdbx_description
1 polymer ?
#
loop_
_entity_poly.entity_id
_entity_poly.type
_entity_poly.pdbx_seq_one_letter_code
_entity_poly.pdbx_strand_id
1 'polypeptide(L)'
;MAVTEEEQQKVLAKVREILSTYHTRDAVQGELESLGFEIRAEHGDVVSMENTSAEVFVQLFMNDRGDVFDSHVVTFEEIEIRPEGG
;
A
#
# COMPACT_ATOMS: atom_id res chain seq x y z
N MET A 1 3.08 19.94 7.22
CA MET A 1 2.14 20.28 6.13
C MET A 1 1.18 19.12 6.06
N ALA A 2 -0.13 19.35 6.14
CA ALA A 2 -1.11 18.29 5.94
C ALA A 2 -1.10 17.89 4.46
N VAL A 3 -1.21 16.60 4.15
CA VAL A 3 -1.37 16.16 2.76
C VAL A 3 -2.67 16.76 2.22
N THR A 4 -2.67 17.20 0.96
CA THR A 4 -3.91 17.61 0.33
C THR A 4 -4.67 16.37 -0.15
N GLU A 5 -6.00 16.39 -0.02
CA GLU A 5 -6.86 15.28 -0.47
C GLU A 5 -6.59 14.94 -1.96
N GLU A 6 -6.34 15.94 -2.80
CA GLU A 6 -5.95 15.77 -4.21
C GLU A 6 -4.65 14.97 -4.39
N GLU A 7 -3.62 15.24 -3.58
CA GLU A 7 -2.35 14.52 -3.65
C GLU A 7 -2.51 13.08 -3.18
N GLN A 8 -3.26 12.86 -2.10
CA GLN A 8 -3.56 11.53 -1.59
C GLN A 8 -4.35 10.71 -2.62
N GLN A 9 -5.39 11.27 -3.23
CA GLN A 9 -6.17 10.61 -4.29
C GLN A 9 -5.32 10.27 -5.50
N LYS A 10 -4.37 11.15 -5.88
CA LYS A 10 -3.42 10.88 -6.97
C LYS A 10 -2.49 9.72 -6.64
N VAL A 11 -1.99 9.63 -5.40
CA VAL A 11 -1.18 8.49 -4.96
C VAL A 11 -2.01 7.21 -4.96
N LEU A 12 -3.23 7.22 -4.42
CA LEU A 12 -4.14 6.07 -4.43
C LEU A 12 -4.43 5.56 -5.85
N ALA A 13 -4.68 6.47 -6.79
CA ALA A 13 -4.90 6.12 -8.19
C ALA A 13 -3.68 5.42 -8.80
N LYS A 14 -2.48 5.93 -8.54
CA LYS A 14 -1.23 5.30 -8.99
C LYS A 14 -0.98 3.94 -8.37
N VAL A 15 -1.23 3.78 -7.07
CA VAL A 15 -1.11 2.49 -6.38
C VAL A 15 -2.03 1.46 -7.03
N ARG A 16 -3.29 1.82 -7.32
CA ARG A 16 -4.24 0.93 -8.02
C ARG A 16 -3.76 0.58 -9.43
N GLU A 17 -3.18 1.52 -10.15
CA GLU A 17 -2.60 1.28 -11.48
C GLU A 17 -1.42 0.30 -11.43
N ILE A 18 -0.51 0.45 -10.46
CA ILE A 18 0.61 -0.47 -10.23
C ILE A 18 0.10 -1.88 -9.94
N LEU A 19 -0.86 -2.02 -9.01
CA LEU A 19 -1.43 -3.31 -8.62
C LEU A 19 -2.20 -4.00 -9.76
N SER A 20 -2.75 -3.22 -10.69
CA SER A 20 -3.38 -3.75 -11.90
C SER A 20 -2.37 -4.11 -13.00
N THR A 21 -1.18 -3.51 -13.00
CA THR A 21 -0.17 -3.69 -14.05
C THR A 21 0.85 -4.78 -13.70
N TYR A 22 1.17 -4.91 -12.42
CA TYR A 22 2.17 -5.83 -11.90
C TYR A 22 1.55 -6.81 -10.92
N HIS A 23 1.97 -8.07 -11.00
CA HIS A 23 1.44 -9.16 -10.18
C HIS A 23 2.49 -9.84 -9.32
N THR A 24 3.78 -9.53 -9.49
CA THR A 24 4.86 -10.12 -8.70
C THR A 24 5.27 -9.17 -7.59
N ARG A 25 5.62 -9.72 -6.41
CA ARG A 25 6.10 -8.95 -5.26
C ARG A 25 7.17 -7.92 -5.64
N ASP A 26 8.27 -8.34 -6.27
CA ASP A 26 9.40 -7.46 -6.59
C ASP A 26 9.00 -6.27 -7.48
N ALA A 27 8.17 -6.52 -8.49
CA ALA A 27 7.72 -5.47 -9.40
C ALA A 27 6.78 -4.47 -8.71
N VAL A 28 5.81 -4.95 -7.94
CA VAL A 28 4.89 -4.08 -7.19
C VAL A 28 5.67 -3.28 -6.14
N GLN A 29 6.56 -3.93 -5.39
CA GLN A 29 7.36 -3.31 -4.35
C GLN A 29 8.26 -2.20 -4.92
N GLY A 30 9.01 -2.47 -6.01
CA GLY A 30 9.90 -1.48 -6.62
C GLY A 30 9.18 -0.23 -7.14
N GLU A 31 7.97 -0.41 -7.68
CA GLU A 31 7.15 0.71 -8.16
C GLU A 31 6.56 1.52 -6.99
N LEU A 32 6.13 0.86 -5.91
CA LEU A 32 5.69 1.51 -4.69
C LEU A 32 6.84 2.27 -4.01
N GLU A 33 8.04 1.69 -3.93
CA GLU A 33 9.24 2.36 -3.41
C GLU A 33 9.57 3.62 -4.25
N SER A 34 9.41 3.55 -5.57
CA SER A 34 9.58 4.70 -6.47
C SER A 34 8.53 5.81 -6.27
N LEU A 35 7.36 5.47 -5.72
CA LEU A 35 6.36 6.43 -5.27
C LEU A 35 6.61 6.97 -3.86
N GLY A 36 7.66 6.51 -3.17
CA GLY A 36 8.01 6.91 -1.81
C GLY A 36 7.33 6.07 -0.73
N PHE A 37 6.85 4.87 -1.05
CA PHE A 37 6.44 3.91 -0.03
C PHE A 37 7.67 3.23 0.59
N GLU A 38 7.61 3.01 1.90
CA GLU A 38 8.64 2.31 2.67
C GLU A 38 8.05 1.04 3.27
N ILE A 39 8.81 -0.06 3.28
CA ILE A 39 8.39 -1.30 3.94
C ILE A 39 8.38 -1.09 5.45
N ARG A 40 7.22 -1.32 6.06
CA ARG A 40 7.02 -1.20 7.51
C ARG A 40 7.06 -2.53 8.22
N ALA A 41 6.53 -3.57 7.60
CA ALA A 41 6.54 -4.92 8.13
C ALA A 41 6.50 -5.94 7.00
N GLU A 42 7.14 -7.07 7.23
CA GLU A 42 7.07 -8.23 6.35
C GLU A 42 6.88 -9.48 7.20
N HIS A 43 5.77 -10.18 6.96
CA HIS A 43 5.36 -11.35 7.71
C HIS A 43 4.92 -12.45 6.77
N GLY A 44 5.86 -13.35 6.44
CA GLY A 44 5.61 -14.50 5.56
C GLY A 44 5.06 -14.05 4.21
N ASP A 45 3.76 -14.25 4.03
CA ASP A 45 3.02 -13.98 2.80
C ASP A 45 2.38 -12.58 2.77
N VAL A 46 2.71 -11.69 3.71
CA VAL A 46 2.18 -10.32 3.77
C VAL A 46 3.32 -9.30 3.86
N VAL A 47 3.26 -8.28 3.01
CA VAL A 47 4.16 -7.11 3.04
C VAL A 47 3.32 -5.86 3.27
N SER A 48 3.68 -5.10 4.29
CA SER A 48 3.07 -3.83 4.66
C SER A 48 4.01 -2.69 4.27
N MET A 49 3.51 -1.74 3.51
CA MET A 49 4.23 -0.55 3.08
C MET A 49 3.41 0.70 3.38
N GLU A 50 4.09 1.80 3.69
CA GLU A 50 3.41 3.08 3.93
C GLU A 50 4.13 4.23 3.23
N ASN A 51 3.37 5.23 2.83
CA ASN A 51 3.87 6.51 2.38
C ASN A 51 3.41 7.57 3.38
N THR A 52 4.31 7.93 4.31
CA THR A 52 4.04 8.93 5.36
C THR A 52 3.78 10.33 4.80
N SER A 53 4.33 10.64 3.62
CA SER A 53 4.10 11.95 2.98
C SER A 53 2.70 12.06 2.37
N ALA A 54 2.14 10.92 1.94
CA ALA A 54 0.80 10.83 1.37
C ALA A 54 -0.26 10.36 2.37
N GLU A 55 0.14 9.94 3.58
CA GLU A 55 -0.72 9.33 4.60
C GLU A 55 -1.50 8.12 4.04
N VAL A 56 -0.81 7.27 3.25
CA VAL A 56 -1.36 6.06 2.61
C VAL A 56 -0.63 4.83 3.10
N PHE A 57 -1.39 3.77 3.36
CA PHE A 57 -0.90 2.45 3.75
C PHE A 57 -1.35 1.39 2.75
N VAL A 58 -0.45 0.45 2.43
CA VAL A 58 -0.67 -0.64 1.48
C VAL A 58 -0.24 -1.95 2.12
N GLN A 59 -1.12 -2.95 2.12
CA GLN A 59 -0.79 -4.33 2.39
C GLN A 59 -0.87 -5.14 1.11
N LEU A 60 0.16 -5.93 0.84
CA LEU A 60 0.24 -6.87 -0.26
C LEU A 60 0.16 -8.28 0.30
N PHE A 61 -0.75 -9.08 -0.22
CA PHE A 61 -0.89 -10.50 0.12
C PHE A 61 -0.34 -11.33 -1.04
N MET A 62 0.61 -12.20 -0.73
CA MET A 62 1.32 -13.02 -1.70
C MET A 62 0.89 -14.49 -1.57
N ASN A 63 0.93 -15.21 -2.69
CA ASN A 63 0.78 -16.66 -2.67
C ASN A 63 2.14 -17.35 -2.48
N ASP A 64 2.15 -18.68 -2.35
CA ASP A 64 3.38 -19.48 -2.22
C ASP A 64 4.36 -19.34 -3.41
N ARG A 65 3.91 -18.76 -4.54
CA ARG A 65 4.72 -18.53 -5.74
C ARG A 65 5.37 -17.14 -5.75
N GLY A 66 5.04 -16.28 -4.79
CA GLY A 66 5.50 -14.89 -4.71
C GLY A 66 4.70 -13.90 -5.58
N ASP A 67 3.54 -14.32 -6.09
CA ASP A 67 2.61 -13.44 -6.80
C ASP A 67 1.64 -12.78 -5.81
N VAL A 68 1.38 -11.50 -6.00
CA VAL A 68 0.36 -10.72 -5.29
C VAL A 68 -1.02 -11.19 -5.77
N PHE A 69 -1.80 -11.76 -4.86
CA PHE A 69 -3.16 -12.23 -5.15
C PHE A 69 -4.23 -11.30 -4.60
N ASP A 70 -3.91 -10.54 -3.55
CA ASP A 70 -4.79 -9.56 -2.95
C ASP A 70 -3.98 -8.36 -2.43
N SER A 71 -4.64 -7.22 -2.29
CA SER A 71 -4.00 -5.98 -1.84
C SER A 71 -5.02 -5.09 -1.14
N HIS A 72 -4.63 -4.53 0.00
CA HIS A 72 -5.44 -3.59 0.75
C HIS A 72 -4.76 -2.22 0.77
N VAL A 73 -5.43 -1.21 0.25
CA VAL A 73 -4.94 0.18 0.23
C VAL A 73 -5.91 1.04 1.05
N VAL A 74 -5.39 1.72 2.07
CA VAL A 74 -6.17 2.58 2.97
C VAL A 74 -5.42 3.88 3.25
N THR A 75 -6.14 4.94 3.54
CA THR A 75 -5.55 6.17 4.09
C THR A 75 -5.40 6.06 5.62
N PHE A 76 -4.57 6.91 6.21
CA PHE A 76 -4.41 6.93 7.67
C PHE A 76 -5.72 7.33 8.38
N GLU A 77 -6.52 8.22 7.77
CA GLU A 77 -7.86 8.56 8.27
C GLU A 77 -8.79 7.33 8.31
N GLU A 78 -8.72 6.43 7.32
CA GLU A 78 -9.50 5.18 7.32
C GLU A 78 -9.04 4.19 8.40
N ILE A 79 -7.75 4.20 8.76
CA ILE A 79 -7.18 3.38 9.84
C ILE A 79 -7.69 3.88 11.21
N GLU A 80 -7.76 5.20 11.41
CA GLU A 80 -8.28 5.79 12.65
C GLU A 80 -9.79 5.55 12.86
N ILE A 81 -10.54 5.23 11.80
CA ILE A 81 -12.00 5.00 11.87
C ILE A 81 -12.36 3.55 12.26
N ARG A 82 -11.40 2.62 12.36
CA ARG A 82 -11.66 1.27 12.88
C ARG A 82 -10.98 0.99 14.22
N PRO A 83 -11.61 1.34 15.35
CA PRO A 83 -11.42 0.57 16.57
C PRO A 83 -12.11 -0.79 16.38
N GLU A 84 -11.43 -1.79 15.81
CA GLU A 84 -11.77 -3.17 16.16
C GLU A 84 -11.22 -3.42 17.58
N GLY A 85 -11.99 -2.94 18.55
CA GLY A 85 -11.76 -3.07 19.98
C GLY A 85 -13.09 -2.95 20.72
N GLY A 86 -14.02 -3.86 20.40
CA GLY A 86 -15.21 -4.17 21.18
C GLY A 86 -15.08 -5.57 21.79
#